data_AF-A0A015L375-F1
#
_entry.id   AF-A0A015L375-F1
#
_cell.length_a   1.000
_cell.length_b   1.000
_cell.length_c   1.000
_cell.angle_alpha   90.00
_cell.angle_beta   90.00
_cell.angle_gamma   90.00
#
_symmetry.space_group_name_H-M   'P 1'
#
loop_
_entity.id
_entity.type
_entity.pdbx_description
1 polymer ?
#
loop_
_entity_poly.entity_id
_entity_poly.type
_entity_poly.pdbx_seq_one_letter_code
_entity_poly.pdbx_strand_id
1 'polypeptide(L)'
;MAPEVLRGYQYTKAADIYSFGIVMNEFLSEEIPFNDIPHDEFLAIKICKGLRPTISEGVPKLLADLIVKCWNAEIKNGPTTKELYQTLNEWNDEISEYSKNSEDNKDGDNSQNSEIYFQIKECDKIRKEISKTDQMKINPKAFKHTHKHFILVDF
;
A
#
# COMPACT_ATOMS: atom_id res chain seq x y z
N MET A 1 11.10 -6.48 -9.17
CA MET A 1 11.71 -5.68 -10.26
C MET A 1 10.68 -5.39 -11.34
N ALA A 2 10.91 -4.35 -12.14
CA ALA A 2 10.04 -3.97 -13.23
C ALA A 2 10.08 -5.00 -14.39
N PRO A 3 8.94 -5.29 -15.06
CA PRO A 3 8.85 -6.32 -16.09
C PRO A 3 9.83 -6.18 -17.27
N GLU A 4 10.19 -4.97 -17.72
CA GLU A 4 11.18 -4.78 -18.78
C GLU A 4 12.58 -5.20 -18.33
N VAL A 5 12.93 -4.90 -17.08
CA VAL A 5 14.21 -5.31 -16.47
C VAL A 5 14.26 -6.83 -16.30
N LEU A 6 13.16 -7.45 -15.87
CA LEU A 6 13.04 -8.91 -15.74
C LEU A 6 13.18 -9.64 -17.09
N ARG A 7 12.79 -9.01 -18.20
CA ARG A 7 12.98 -9.54 -19.56
C ARG A 7 14.41 -9.34 -20.10
N GLY A 8 15.30 -8.73 -19.32
CA GLY A 8 16.68 -8.44 -19.73
C GLY A 8 16.82 -7.20 -20.63
N TYR A 9 15.79 -6.35 -20.72
CA TYR A 9 15.93 -5.06 -21.39
C TYR A 9 16.70 -4.06 -20.55
N GLN A 10 17.12 -2.96 -21.17
CA GLN A 10 17.83 -1.89 -20.47
C GLN A 10 16.96 -1.28 -19.37
N TYR A 11 17.60 -0.98 -18.25
CA TYR A 11 16.99 -0.23 -17.17
C TYR A 11 16.59 1.18 -17.64
N THR A 12 15.41 1.64 -17.23
CA THR A 12 14.89 2.96 -17.60
C THR A 12 14.31 3.68 -16.40
N LYS A 13 14.01 4.98 -16.56
CA LYS A 13 13.25 5.74 -15.55
C LYS A 13 11.86 5.13 -15.28
N ALA A 14 11.27 4.40 -16.23
CA ALA A 14 9.99 3.72 -15.99
C ALA A 14 10.14 2.57 -14.98
N ALA A 15 11.31 1.93 -14.92
CA ALA A 15 11.61 0.89 -13.93
C ALA A 15 11.70 1.46 -12.51
N ASP A 16 12.22 2.68 -12.34
CA ASP A 16 12.19 3.41 -11.06
C ASP A 16 10.75 3.68 -10.63
N ILE A 17 9.91 4.20 -11.54
CA ILE A 17 8.49 4.50 -11.27
C ILE A 17 7.71 3.23 -10.88
N TYR A 18 7.93 2.14 -11.61
CA TYR A 18 7.36 0.84 -11.28
C TYR A 18 7.74 0.41 -9.86
N SER A 19 9.04 0.50 -9.55
CA SER A 19 9.57 0.07 -8.25
C SER A 19 9.05 0.96 -7.11
N PHE A 20 8.90 2.26 -7.34
CA PHE A 20 8.24 3.17 -6.41
C PHE A 20 6.80 2.72 -6.10
N GLY A 21 6.03 2.32 -7.10
CA GLY A 21 4.68 1.78 -6.89
C GLY A 21 4.67 0.49 -6.04
N ILE A 22 5.66 -0.38 -6.21
CA ILE A 22 5.81 -1.59 -5.37
C ILE A 22 6.11 -1.23 -3.92
N VAL A 23 7.08 -0.33 -3.68
CA VAL A 23 7.46 0.14 -2.34
C VAL A 23 6.29 0.88 -1.66
N MET A 24 5.55 1.69 -2.41
CA MET A 24 4.38 2.39 -1.87
C MET A 24 3.29 1.41 -1.44
N ASN A 25 3.05 0.34 -2.22
CA ASN A 25 2.11 -0.71 -1.82
C ASN A 25 2.56 -1.42 -0.54
N GLU A 26 3.82 -1.88 -0.50
CA GLU A 26 4.40 -2.54 0.68
C GLU A 26 4.32 -1.67 1.94
N PHE A 27 4.63 -0.37 1.81
CA PHE A 27 4.57 0.58 2.92
C PHE A 27 3.15 0.77 3.45
N LEU A 28 2.15 0.83 2.57
CA LEU A 28 0.76 1.11 2.96
C LEU A 28 0.01 -0.13 3.45
N SER A 29 0.36 -1.31 2.93
CA SER A 29 -0.21 -2.60 3.36
C SER A 29 0.51 -3.19 4.57
N GLU A 30 1.77 -2.82 4.81
CA GLU A 30 2.68 -3.49 5.75
C GLU A 30 2.89 -4.98 5.40
N GLU A 31 2.69 -5.34 4.13
CA GLU A 31 2.81 -6.71 3.61
C GLU A 31 3.89 -6.81 2.53
N ILE A 32 4.72 -7.86 2.62
CA ILE A 32 5.74 -8.15 1.62
C ILE A 32 5.04 -8.52 0.30
N PRO A 33 5.36 -7.83 -0.83
CA PRO A 33 4.77 -8.16 -2.12
C PRO A 33 5.07 -9.61 -2.52
N PHE A 34 4.01 -10.37 -2.85
CA PHE A 34 4.09 -11.78 -3.25
C PHE A 34 4.62 -12.75 -2.17
N ASN A 35 4.43 -12.44 -0.87
CA ASN A 35 4.91 -13.27 0.25
C ASN A 35 4.46 -14.75 0.20
N ASP A 36 3.37 -15.05 -0.49
CA ASP A 36 2.81 -16.39 -0.66
C ASP A 36 3.36 -17.15 -1.88
N ILE A 37 4.20 -16.52 -2.70
CA ILE A 37 4.74 -17.10 -3.94
C ILE A 37 6.27 -17.20 -3.84
N PRO A 38 6.88 -18.35 -4.20
CA PRO A 38 8.33 -18.45 -4.28
C PRO A 38 8.94 -17.38 -5.21
N HIS A 39 10.02 -16.75 -4.75
CA HIS A 39 10.72 -15.68 -5.49
C HIS A 39 11.70 -16.27 -6.52
N ASP A 40 11.16 -16.97 -7.50
CA ASP A 40 11.91 -17.66 -8.56
C ASP A 40 11.59 -17.12 -9.97
N GLU A 41 12.13 -17.78 -11.00
CA GLU A 41 11.90 -17.42 -12.40
C GLU A 41 10.40 -17.48 -12.79
N PHE A 42 9.60 -18.37 -12.16
CA PHE A 42 8.18 -18.44 -12.44
C PHE A 42 7.44 -17.20 -11.96
N LEU A 43 7.82 -16.64 -10.81
CA LEU A 43 7.29 -15.35 -10.36
C LEU A 43 7.67 -14.23 -11.33
N ALA A 44 8.92 -14.19 -11.80
CA ALA A 44 9.36 -13.22 -12.80
C ALA A 44 8.53 -13.30 -14.09
N ILE A 45 8.25 -14.51 -14.59
CA ILE A 45 7.38 -14.75 -15.76
C ILE A 45 5.96 -14.27 -15.49
N LYS A 46 5.39 -14.54 -14.31
CA LYS A 46 4.04 -14.08 -13.95
C LYS A 46 3.96 -12.55 -13.92
N ILE A 47 4.95 -11.86 -13.36
CA ILE A 47 5.05 -10.39 -13.36
C ILE A 47 5.11 -9.85 -14.79
N CYS A 48 5.91 -10.49 -15.66
CA CYS A 48 6.00 -10.17 -17.08
C CYS A 48 4.70 -10.39 -17.85
N LYS A 49 3.79 -11.24 -17.34
CA LYS A 49 2.46 -11.49 -17.88
C LYS A 49 1.37 -10.61 -17.25
N GLY A 50 1.73 -9.69 -16.36
CA GLY A 50 0.79 -8.74 -15.77
C GLY A 50 0.38 -9.06 -14.33
N LEU A 51 0.99 -10.06 -13.67
CA LEU A 51 0.77 -10.26 -12.23
C LEU A 51 1.23 -8.99 -11.46
N ARG A 52 0.42 -8.55 -10.52
CA ARG A 52 0.68 -7.42 -9.62
C ARG A 52 0.40 -7.82 -8.17
N PRO A 53 1.05 -7.17 -7.19
CA PRO A 53 0.68 -7.36 -5.79
C PRO A 53 -0.77 -6.95 -5.55
N THR A 54 -1.41 -7.55 -4.55
CA THR A 54 -2.72 -7.11 -4.07
C THR A 54 -2.58 -5.77 -3.35
N ILE A 55 -3.52 -4.86 -3.61
CA ILE A 55 -3.66 -3.62 -2.83
C ILE A 55 -4.72 -3.87 -1.76
N SER A 56 -4.38 -3.62 -0.50
CA SER A 56 -5.29 -3.82 0.63
C SER A 56 -6.47 -2.83 0.58
N GLU A 57 -7.65 -3.27 0.99
CA GLU A 57 -8.84 -2.43 1.14
C GLU A 57 -8.64 -1.30 2.18
N GLY A 58 -7.64 -1.43 3.05
CA GLY A 58 -7.24 -0.42 4.01
C GLY A 58 -6.38 0.72 3.42
N VAL A 59 -6.17 0.75 2.11
CA VAL A 59 -5.44 1.79 1.38
C VAL A 59 -6.43 2.79 0.78
N PRO A 60 -6.25 4.12 0.99
CA PRO A 60 -7.06 5.13 0.32
C PRO A 60 -7.09 4.94 -1.20
N LYS A 61 -8.28 5.01 -1.80
CA LYS A 61 -8.47 4.75 -3.23
C LYS A 61 -7.56 5.60 -4.11
N LEU A 62 -7.35 6.87 -3.78
CA LEU A 62 -6.45 7.76 -4.53
C LEU A 62 -5.00 7.25 -4.55
N LEU A 63 -4.52 6.71 -3.42
CA LEU A 63 -3.20 6.09 -3.33
C LEU A 63 -3.17 4.76 -4.10
N ALA A 64 -4.22 3.95 -4.01
CA ALA A 64 -4.34 2.70 -4.77
C ALA A 64 -4.30 2.97 -6.29
N ASP A 65 -5.03 3.97 -6.77
CA ASP A 65 -5.03 4.38 -8.18
C ASP A 65 -3.65 4.88 -8.61
N LEU A 66 -2.91 5.58 -7.74
CA LEU A 66 -1.54 6.01 -8.01
C LEU A 66 -0.56 4.82 -8.09
N ILE A 67 -0.68 3.84 -7.19
CA ILE A 67 0.09 2.57 -7.24
C ILE A 67 -0.12 1.88 -8.59
N VAL A 68 -1.39 1.71 -9.00
CA VAL A 68 -1.73 1.04 -10.27
C VAL A 68 -1.16 1.81 -11.46
N LYS A 69 -1.22 3.15 -11.45
CA LYS A 69 -0.60 3.99 -12.49
C LYS A 69 0.91 3.77 -12.56
N CYS A 70 1.61 3.68 -11.43
CA CYS A 70 3.06 3.38 -11.39
C CYS A 70 3.39 2.01 -12.01
N TRP A 71 2.57 0.98 -11.76
CA TRP A 71 2.79 -0.37 -12.29
C TRP A 71 2.57 -0.51 -13.80
N ASN A 72 1.91 0.48 -14.41
CA ASN A 72 1.65 0.55 -15.85
C ASN A 72 2.62 1.47 -16.59
N ALA A 73 3.73 1.90 -15.96
CA ALA A 73 4.69 2.83 -16.53
C ALA A 73 5.34 2.36 -17.84
N GLU A 74 5.45 1.06 -18.08
CA GLU A 74 5.93 0.50 -19.35
C GLU A 74 5.02 0.82 -20.55
N ILE A 75 3.74 1.12 -20.33
CA ILE A 75 2.73 1.35 -21.40
C ILE A 75 2.66 2.84 -21.76
N LYS A 76 3.76 3.60 -21.63
CA LYS A 76 3.83 5.06 -21.91
C LYS A 76 2.78 5.95 -21.20
N ASN A 77 2.00 5.38 -20.29
CA ASN A 77 0.87 6.02 -19.61
C ASN A 77 1.09 6.11 -18.09
N GLY A 78 2.27 5.72 -17.60
CA GLY A 78 2.63 5.93 -16.20
C GLY A 78 2.99 7.39 -15.92
N PRO A 79 2.94 7.81 -14.65
CA PRO A 79 3.29 9.16 -14.27
C PRO A 79 4.81 9.34 -14.42
N THR A 80 5.20 10.56 -14.81
CA THR A 80 6.57 11.02 -14.67
C THR A 80 6.90 11.25 -13.19
N THR A 81 8.18 11.26 -12.84
CA THR A 81 8.64 11.64 -11.49
C THR A 81 8.11 13.02 -11.07
N LYS A 82 7.99 13.96 -12.02
CA LYS A 82 7.46 15.29 -11.76
C LYS A 82 5.98 15.24 -11.39
N GLU A 83 5.17 14.51 -12.16
CA GLU A 83 3.75 14.36 -11.88
C GLU A 83 3.52 13.65 -10.54
N LEU A 84 4.28 12.57 -10.25
CA LEU A 84 4.24 11.92 -8.94
C LEU A 84 4.51 12.89 -7.80
N TYR A 85 5.60 13.67 -7.91
CA TYR A 85 5.97 14.63 -6.89
C TYR A 85 4.88 15.69 -6.67
N GLN A 86 4.34 16.23 -7.75
CA GLN A 86 3.27 17.24 -7.69
C GLN A 86 2.03 16.68 -7.01
N THR A 87 1.54 15.51 -7.44
CA THR A 87 0.36 14.88 -6.83
C THR A 87 0.55 14.58 -5.35
N LEU A 88 1.71 14.04 -4.95
CA LEU A 88 1.97 13.73 -3.54
C LEU A 88 2.10 14.99 -2.68
N ASN A 89 2.72 16.05 -3.20
CA ASN A 89 2.79 17.34 -2.50
C ASN A 89 1.42 17.98 -2.34
N GLU A 90 0.59 18.00 -3.39
CA GLU A 90 -0.77 18.54 -3.35
C GLU A 90 -1.59 17.85 -2.25
N TRP A 91 -1.55 16.52 -2.18
CA TRP A 91 -2.23 15.78 -1.11
C TRP A 91 -1.66 16.06 0.27
N ASN A 92 -0.33 16.21 0.40
CA ASN A 92 0.30 16.55 1.66
C ASN A 92 -0.13 17.95 2.14
N ASP A 93 -0.19 18.92 1.23
CA ASP A 93 -0.62 20.28 1.53
C ASP A 93 -2.10 20.28 1.97
N GLU A 94 -2.98 19.60 1.22
CA GLU A 94 -4.39 19.41 1.59
C GLU A 94 -4.54 18.82 3.00
N ILE A 95 -3.83 17.73 3.31
CA ILE A 95 -3.88 17.08 4.63
C ILE A 95 -3.39 18.04 5.73
N SER A 96 -2.35 18.83 5.44
CA SER A 96 -1.77 19.77 6.40
C SER A 96 -2.69 20.95 6.73
N GLU A 97 -3.40 21.47 5.72
CA GLU A 97 -4.36 22.56 5.87
C GLU A 97 -5.59 22.09 6.66
N TYR A 98 -6.08 20.89 6.36
CA TYR A 98 -7.19 20.29 7.10
C TYR A 98 -6.89 20.08 8.58
N SER A 99 -5.69 19.60 8.91
CA SER A 99 -5.29 19.34 10.29
C SER A 99 -5.29 20.62 11.13
N LYS A 100 -4.75 21.72 10.58
CA LYS A 100 -4.71 23.04 11.24
C LYS A 100 -6.10 23.64 11.45
N ASN A 101 -6.99 23.52 10.47
CA ASN A 101 -8.34 24.08 10.55
C ASN A 101 -9.25 23.34 11.55
N SER A 102 -8.91 22.09 11.91
CA SER A 102 -9.69 21.28 12.86
C SER A 102 -9.50 21.70 14.33
N GLU A 103 -8.41 22.40 14.66
CA GLU A 103 -8.11 22.84 16.02
C GLU A 103 -8.72 24.22 16.34
N ASP A 104 -9.00 25.05 15.32
CA ASP A 104 -9.27 26.48 15.50
C ASP A 104 -10.69 27.00 15.12
N ASN A 105 -11.59 26.23 14.49
CA ASN A 105 -12.91 26.77 14.09
C ASN A 105 -14.14 25.87 14.35
N LYS A 106 -15.10 26.42 15.12
CA LYS A 106 -16.49 25.94 15.31
C LYS A 106 -17.50 26.56 14.34
N ASP A 107 -17.09 27.51 13.51
CA ASP A 107 -17.99 28.21 12.61
C ASP A 107 -17.74 27.75 11.17
N GLY A 108 -18.79 27.18 10.58
CA GLY A 108 -18.76 26.51 9.28
C GLY A 108 -18.42 27.47 8.15
N ASP A 109 -17.26 27.26 7.54
CA ASP A 109 -16.96 27.73 6.21
C ASP A 109 -16.44 26.57 5.35
N ASN A 110 -16.96 26.51 4.13
CA ASN A 110 -17.04 25.36 3.22
C ASN A 110 -15.71 25.14 2.48
N SER A 111 -14.64 24.88 3.24
CA SER A 111 -13.32 24.54 2.71
C SER A 111 -13.41 23.20 1.98
N GLN A 112 -12.95 23.18 0.73
CA GLN A 112 -13.10 22.07 -0.22
C GLN A 112 -12.80 20.73 0.43
N ASN A 113 -13.82 19.88 0.59
CA ASN A 113 -13.70 18.53 1.15
C ASN A 113 -12.52 17.77 0.51
N SER A 114 -11.35 17.73 1.15
CA SER A 114 -10.15 17.06 0.62
C SER A 114 -10.45 15.57 0.51
N GLU A 115 -10.58 15.08 -0.72
CA GLU A 115 -10.98 13.70 -0.98
C GLU A 115 -10.00 12.71 -0.34
N ILE A 116 -8.69 13.01 -0.41
CA ILE A 116 -7.65 12.18 0.20
C ILE A 116 -7.79 12.13 1.72
N TYR A 117 -8.08 13.26 2.38
CA TYR A 117 -8.31 13.30 3.82
C TYR A 117 -9.50 12.44 4.24
N PHE A 118 -10.64 12.53 3.53
CA PHE A 118 -11.80 11.70 3.83
C PHE A 118 -11.51 10.22 3.64
N GLN A 119 -10.84 9.85 2.56
CA GLN A 119 -10.47 8.46 2.32
C GLN A 119 -9.55 7.92 3.42
N ILE A 120 -8.53 8.69 3.85
CA ILE A 120 -7.67 8.33 4.98
C ILE A 120 -8.50 8.10 6.25
N LYS A 121 -9.39 9.02 6.58
CA LYS A 121 -10.24 8.93 7.78
C LYS A 121 -11.17 7.72 7.74
N GLU A 122 -11.73 7.37 6.58
CA GLU A 122 -12.55 6.17 6.43
C GLU A 122 -11.71 4.90 6.56
N CYS A 123 -10.55 4.83 5.91
CA CYS A 123 -9.62 3.70 6.07
C CYS A 123 -9.18 3.51 7.53
N ASP A 124 -8.91 4.58 8.27
CA ASP A 124 -8.56 4.52 9.69
C ASP A 124 -9.69 3.96 10.56
N LYS A 125 -10.94 4.32 10.26
CA LYS A 125 -12.11 3.75 10.95
C LYS A 125 -12.20 2.24 10.68
N ILE A 126 -12.07 1.83 9.42
CA ILE A 126 -12.12 0.43 9.02
C ILE A 126 -11.01 -0.38 9.73
N ARG A 127 -9.77 0.12 9.73
CA ARG A 127 -8.64 -0.52 10.43
C ARG A 127 -8.91 -0.72 11.93
N LYS A 128 -9.50 0.27 12.59
CA LYS A 128 -9.89 0.19 14.01
C LYS A 128 -10.98 -0.86 14.25
N GLU A 129 -11.97 -0.98 13.37
CA GLU A 129 -13.04 -1.98 13.50
C GLU A 129 -12.55 -3.41 13.23
N ILE A 130 -11.66 -3.60 12.25
CA ILE A 130 -11.01 -4.90 11.99
C ILE A 130 -10.19 -5.32 13.22
N SER A 131 -9.38 -4.41 13.77
CA SER A 131 -8.54 -4.68 14.95
C SER A 131 -9.36 -5.12 16.17
N LYS A 132 -10.53 -4.50 16.41
CA LYS A 132 -11.46 -4.92 17.49
C LYS A 132 -12.06 -6.30 17.22
N THR A 133 -12.40 -6.58 15.96
CA THR A 133 -13.02 -7.85 15.56
C THR A 133 -12.05 -9.02 15.69
N ASP A 134 -10.78 -8.83 15.35
CA ASP A 134 -9.75 -9.86 15.48
C ASP A 134 -9.43 -10.15 16.95
N GLN A 135 -9.45 -9.13 17.82
CA GLN A 135 -9.35 -9.32 19.27
C GLN A 135 -10.55 -10.10 19.85
N MET A 136 -11.76 -9.96 19.27
CA MET A 136 -12.95 -10.71 19.69
C MET A 136 -12.95 -12.17 19.18
N LYS A 137 -12.24 -12.48 18.09
CA LYS A 137 -12.11 -13.85 17.55
C LYS A 137 -11.07 -14.70 18.30
N ILE A 138 -10.15 -14.09 19.04
CA ILE A 138 -9.23 -14.80 19.93
C ILE A 138 -9.99 -15.19 21.20
N ASN A 139 -10.62 -16.38 21.19
CA ASN A 139 -11.18 -16.98 22.41
C ASN A 139 -10.03 -17.33 23.38
N PRO A 140 -9.99 -16.77 24.61
CA PRO A 140 -8.93 -17.03 25.58
C PRO A 140 -8.80 -18.50 26.02
N LYS A 141 -9.76 -19.37 25.66
CA LYS A 141 -9.81 -20.77 26.13
C LYS A 141 -9.07 -21.79 25.25
N ALA A 142 -8.49 -21.39 24.11
CA ALA A 142 -7.79 -22.34 23.23
C ALA A 142 -6.30 -22.55 23.56
N PHE A 143 -5.71 -21.80 24.49
CA PHE A 143 -4.25 -21.86 24.76
C PHE A 143 -3.82 -22.87 25.85
N LYS A 144 -4.64 -23.88 26.16
CA LYS A 144 -4.28 -24.96 27.09
C LYS A 144 -4.29 -26.33 26.43
N HIS A 145 -3.50 -26.56 25.38
CA HIS A 145 -3.09 -27.95 25.10
C HIS A 145 -1.80 -28.18 24.29
N THR A 146 -1.20 -27.21 23.60
CA THR A 146 -0.16 -27.53 22.59
C THR A 146 1.18 -26.82 22.77
N HIS A 147 1.63 -26.62 24.01
CA HIS A 147 3.05 -26.30 24.29
C HIS A 147 3.64 -27.30 25.29
N LYS A 148 3.88 -28.53 24.83
CA LYS A 148 4.74 -29.50 25.54
C LYS A 148 5.58 -30.40 24.63
N HIS A 149 5.83 -30.02 23.36
CA HIS A 149 6.60 -30.90 22.47
C HIS A 149 7.63 -30.27 21.51
N PHE A 150 8.00 -29.01 21.67
CA PHE A 150 9.05 -28.42 20.83
C PHE A 150 9.97 -27.50 21.64
N ILE A 151 10.69 -28.08 22.60
CA ILE A 151 12.02 -27.58 22.99
C ILE A 151 12.87 -28.82 23.28
N LEU A 152 13.60 -29.29 22.25
CA LEU A 152 14.88 -30.02 22.31
C LEU A 152 15.23 -30.48 20.90
N VAL A 153 15.83 -29.60 20.09
CA VAL A 153 16.98 -29.88 19.22
C VAL A 153 17.51 -28.57 18.63
N ASP A 154 18.83 -28.47 18.62
CA ASP A 154 19.72 -27.54 17.90
C ASP A 154 19.98 -26.16 18.54
N PHE A 155 20.90 -26.14 19.52
CA PHE A 155 22.25 -25.55 19.42
C PHE A 155 23.21 -26.23 20.42
#